data_AF-A0A7Y4FIX0-F1
#
_entry.id   AF-A0A7Y4FIX0-F1
#
_cell.length_a   1.000
_cell.length_b   1.000
_cell.length_c   1.000
_cell.angle_alpha   90.00
_cell.angle_beta   90.00
_cell.angle_gamma   90.00
#
_symmetry.space_group_name_H-M   'P 1'
#
loop_
_entity.id
_entity.type
_entity.pdbx_description
1 polymer ?
#
loop_
_entity_poly.entity_id
_entity_poly.type
_entity_poly.pdbx_seq_one_letter_code
_entity_poly.pdbx_strand_id
1 'polypeptide(L)'
;MGRSSAAEAEFTKQKIIESAFALTLNEGYEALTFTKLSNHCGVSRSGINRHFPKKNDIVKVLEPKLEKLLKAQMDFSSPSAFYKSWVDGLASNSEFRSALLAAGPIIPTDKGIRSLKRLIKGSEAEVTKTIYMCIGYAVVNLN
;
A
#
# COMPACT_ATOMS: atom_id res chain seq x y z
N MET A 1 -35.24 8.93 12.02
CA MET A 1 -34.20 8.40 11.11
C MET A 1 -33.04 9.38 11.11
N GLY A 2 -31.87 9.06 11.68
CA GLY A 2 -30.78 10.08 11.74
C GLY A 2 -29.44 9.65 12.35
N ARG A 3 -29.39 8.60 13.18
CA ARG A 3 -28.13 8.04 13.68
C ARG A 3 -27.73 6.72 13.01
N SER A 4 -28.70 5.91 12.57
CA SER A 4 -28.41 4.66 11.86
C SER A 4 -27.80 4.91 10.47
N SER A 5 -28.26 5.94 9.74
CA SER A 5 -27.79 6.21 8.36
C SER A 5 -26.34 6.66 8.27
N ALA A 6 -25.82 7.39 9.27
CA ALA A 6 -24.41 7.78 9.32
C ALA A 6 -23.50 6.60 9.64
N ALA A 7 -23.92 5.75 10.58
CA ALA A 7 -23.21 4.52 10.93
C ALA A 7 -23.21 3.52 9.77
N GLU A 8 -24.35 3.35 9.08
CA GLU A 8 -24.49 2.53 7.88
C GLU A 8 -23.61 3.05 6.73
N ALA A 9 -23.53 4.37 6.55
CA ALA A 9 -22.67 5.00 5.55
C ALA A 9 -21.19 4.76 5.84
N GLU A 10 -20.75 4.90 7.09
CA GLU A 10 -19.35 4.64 7.46
C GLU A 10 -19.00 3.15 7.36
N PHE A 11 -19.92 2.27 7.76
CA PHE A 11 -19.76 0.81 7.58
C PHE A 11 -19.60 0.46 6.09
N THR A 12 -20.44 1.02 5.22
CA THR A 12 -20.36 0.81 3.78
C THR A 12 -19.03 1.33 3.22
N LYS A 13 -18.61 2.52 3.63
CA LYS A 13 -17.32 3.10 3.24
C LYS A 13 -16.16 2.21 3.65
N GLN A 14 -16.15 1.71 4.89
CA GLN A 14 -15.11 0.83 5.39
C GLN A 14 -15.05 -0.50 4.62
N LYS A 15 -16.22 -1.10 4.32
CA LYS A 15 -16.32 -2.30 3.47
C LYS A 15 -15.72 -2.09 2.07
N ILE A 16 -15.95 -0.93 1.46
CA ILE A 16 -15.37 -0.56 0.18
C ILE A 16 -13.84 -0.46 0.29
N ILE A 17 -13.32 0.19 1.34
CA ILE A 17 -11.89 0.35 1.57
C ILE A 17 -11.20 -1.01 1.75
N GLU A 18 -11.76 -1.89 2.56
CA GLU A 18 -11.21 -3.23 2.82
C GLU A 18 -11.19 -4.08 1.56
N SER A 19 -12.29 -4.04 0.79
CA SER A 19 -12.36 -4.76 -0.49
C SER A 19 -11.38 -4.21 -1.51
N ALA A 20 -11.21 -2.88 -1.57
CA ALA A 20 -10.25 -2.23 -2.45
C ALA A 20 -8.81 -2.60 -2.08
N PHE A 21 -8.49 -2.65 -0.79
CA PHE A 21 -7.19 -3.06 -0.28
C PHE A 21 -6.90 -4.52 -0.64
N ALA A 22 -7.85 -5.43 -0.39
CA ALA A 22 -7.73 -6.84 -0.75
C ALA A 22 -7.52 -7.06 -2.25
N LEU A 23 -8.34 -6.42 -3.10
CA LEU A 23 -8.17 -6.47 -4.55
C LEU A 23 -6.79 -5.98 -4.98
N THR A 24 -6.31 -4.89 -4.37
CA THR A 24 -5.03 -4.28 -4.72
C THR A 24 -3.85 -5.17 -4.32
N LEU A 25 -3.90 -5.86 -3.18
CA LEU A 25 -2.87 -6.80 -2.75
C LEU A 25 -2.86 -8.11 -3.55
N ASN A 26 -4.04 -8.61 -3.93
CA ASN A 26 -4.17 -9.93 -4.54
C ASN A 26 -4.10 -9.90 -6.07
N GLU A 27 -4.65 -8.85 -6.70
CA GLU A 27 -4.76 -8.74 -8.16
C GLU A 27 -4.02 -7.52 -8.73
N GLY A 28 -3.40 -6.71 -7.87
CA GLY A 28 -2.66 -5.51 -8.27
C GLY A 28 -3.54 -4.28 -8.53
N TYR A 29 -2.87 -3.15 -8.77
CA TYR A 29 -3.51 -1.84 -8.90
C TYR A 29 -4.45 -1.70 -10.11
N GLU A 30 -4.15 -2.37 -11.22
CA GLU A 30 -4.99 -2.32 -12.43
C GLU A 30 -6.35 -2.99 -12.22
N ALA A 31 -6.41 -4.00 -11.34
CA ALA A 31 -7.67 -4.66 -10.99
C ALA A 31 -8.62 -3.77 -10.18
N LEU A 32 -8.12 -2.68 -9.56
CA LEU A 32 -8.92 -1.73 -8.79
C LEU A 32 -9.79 -0.84 -9.71
N THR A 33 -10.83 -1.44 -10.28
CA THR A 33 -11.88 -0.78 -11.08
C THR A 33 -13.19 -0.76 -10.31
N PHE A 34 -14.06 0.22 -10.58
CA PHE A 34 -15.34 0.32 -9.87
C PHE A 34 -16.26 -0.88 -10.17
N THR A 35 -16.14 -1.48 -11.35
CA THR A 35 -16.86 -2.72 -11.69
C THR A 35 -16.39 -3.88 -10.83
N LYS A 36 -15.08 -4.16 -10.79
CA LYS A 36 -14.53 -5.26 -9.99
C LYS A 36 -14.79 -5.04 -8.50
N LEU A 37 -14.59 -3.82 -8.02
CA LEU A 37 -14.85 -3.47 -6.63
C LEU A 37 -16.31 -3.66 -6.26
N SER A 38 -17.25 -3.26 -7.13
CA SER A 38 -18.69 -3.46 -6.93
C SER A 38 -19.04 -4.95 -6.79
N ASN A 39 -18.49 -5.78 -7.68
CA ASN A 39 -18.70 -7.22 -7.63
C ASN A 39 -18.09 -7.84 -6.37
N HIS A 40 -16.88 -7.39 -5.98
CA HIS A 40 -16.15 -7.93 -4.84
C HIS A 40 -16.78 -7.56 -3.49
N CYS A 41 -17.27 -6.32 -3.33
CA CYS A 41 -17.81 -5.85 -2.05
C CYS A 41 -19.34 -5.91 -1.96
N GLY A 42 -20.04 -6.21 -3.06
CA GLY A 42 -21.50 -6.24 -3.13
C GLY A 42 -22.18 -4.86 -2.97
N VAL A 43 -21.42 -3.77 -3.09
CA VAL A 43 -21.96 -2.40 -3.13
C VAL A 43 -22.11 -1.99 -4.58
N SER A 44 -23.26 -1.43 -4.96
CA SER A 44 -23.49 -0.98 -6.34
C SER A 44 -22.44 0.06 -6.78
N ARG A 45 -22.18 0.14 -8.10
CA ARG A 45 -21.28 1.16 -8.66
C ARG A 45 -21.68 2.59 -8.27
N SER A 46 -22.98 2.88 -8.23
CA SER A 46 -23.50 4.18 -7.78
C SER A 46 -23.23 4.42 -6.29
N GLY A 47 -23.40 3.39 -5.45
CA GLY A 47 -23.06 3.43 -4.03
C GLY A 47 -21.57 3.70 -3.79
N ILE A 48 -20.68 3.04 -4.55
CA ILE A 48 -19.23 3.31 -4.49
C ILE A 48 -18.94 4.75 -4.90
N ASN A 49 -19.51 5.22 -6.02
CA ASN A 49 -19.34 6.59 -6.53
C ASN A 49 -19.73 7.65 -5.49
N ARG A 50 -20.75 7.37 -4.66
CA ARG A 50 -21.19 8.28 -3.59
C ARG A 50 -20.14 8.46 -2.50
N HIS A 51 -19.35 7.42 -2.19
CA HIS A 51 -18.29 7.48 -1.18
C HIS A 51 -16.94 7.89 -1.77
N PHE A 52 -16.66 7.45 -3.00
CA PHE A 52 -15.41 7.68 -3.71
C PHE A 52 -15.74 8.04 -5.17
N PRO A 53 -15.84 9.34 -5.50
CA PRO A 53 -16.17 9.77 -6.85
C PRO A 53 -15.12 9.41 -7.90
N LYS A 54 -13.86 9.23 -7.49
CA LYS A 54 -12.75 8.89 -8.38
C LYS A 54 -11.94 7.73 -7.80
N LYS A 55 -11.33 6.90 -8.67
CA LYS A 55 -10.35 5.86 -8.28
C LYS A 55 -9.26 6.45 -7.38
N ASN A 56 -8.79 7.65 -7.69
CA ASN A 56 -7.75 8.33 -6.90
C ASN A 56 -8.16 8.62 -5.44
N ASP A 57 -9.46 8.77 -5.16
CA ASP A 57 -9.93 8.98 -3.78
C ASP A 57 -9.83 7.69 -2.95
N ILE A 58 -10.00 6.53 -3.61
CA ILE A 58 -9.72 5.22 -3.01
C ILE A 58 -8.20 5.07 -2.79
N VAL A 59 -7.39 5.41 -3.80
CA VAL A 59 -5.92 5.30 -3.71
C VAL A 59 -5.36 6.08 -2.50
N LYS A 60 -5.84 7.30 -2.27
CA LYS A 60 -5.44 8.12 -1.12
C LYS A 60 -5.70 7.46 0.24
N VAL A 61 -6.77 6.65 0.36
CA VAL A 61 -7.07 5.94 1.60
C VAL A 61 -6.34 4.60 1.71
N LEU A 62 -5.90 4.01 0.59
CA LEU A 62 -5.06 2.81 0.57
C LEU A 62 -3.60 3.10 0.87
N GLU A 63 -3.08 4.25 0.43
CA GLU A 63 -1.68 4.66 0.63
C GLU A 63 -1.20 4.51 2.09
N PRO A 64 -1.85 5.10 3.11
CA PRO A 64 -1.39 4.94 4.51
C PRO A 64 -1.51 3.50 5.03
N LYS A 65 -2.41 2.68 4.47
CA LYS A 65 -2.52 1.26 4.84
C LYS A 65 -1.35 0.46 4.29
N LEU A 66 -0.98 0.69 3.03
CA LEU A 66 0.21 0.09 2.42
C LEU A 66 1.49 0.53 3.13
N GLU A 67 1.63 1.82 3.43
CA GLU A 67 2.78 2.32 4.21
C GLU A 67 2.91 1.62 5.56
N LYS A 68 1.79 1.43 6.28
CA LYS A 68 1.80 0.76 7.58
C LYS A 68 2.25 -0.71 7.46
N LEU A 69 1.71 -1.42 6.48
CA LEU A 69 2.04 -2.83 6.23
C LEU A 69 3.52 -2.98 5.86
N LEU A 70 4.02 -2.16 4.94
CA LEU A 70 5.42 -2.17 4.52
C LEU A 70 6.36 -1.87 5.69
N LYS A 71 6.09 -0.81 6.46
CA LYS A 71 6.94 -0.42 7.60
C LYS A 71 6.98 -1.47 8.70
N ALA A 72 5.93 -2.29 8.86
CA ALA A 72 5.89 -3.32 9.90
C ALA A 72 6.94 -4.43 9.69
N GLN A 73 7.47 -4.60 8.47
CA GLN A 73 8.47 -5.62 8.13
C GLN A 73 9.89 -5.08 8.01
N MET A 74 10.06 -3.75 8.10
CA MET A 74 11.35 -3.09 7.89
C MET A 74 11.98 -2.69 9.22
N ASP A 75 13.28 -2.94 9.34
CA ASP A 75 14.10 -2.44 10.44
C ASP A 75 14.79 -1.14 10.05
N PHE A 76 14.52 -0.05 10.77
CA PHE A 76 15.06 1.27 10.48
C PHE A 76 16.27 1.63 11.37
N SER A 77 16.81 0.70 12.15
CA SER A 77 17.88 0.98 13.13
C SER A 77 19.23 1.28 12.51
N SER A 78 19.50 0.76 11.31
CA SER A 78 20.73 1.00 10.53
C SER A 78 20.50 0.65 9.05
N PRO A 79 21.39 1.07 8.13
CA PRO A 79 21.26 0.69 6.72
C PRO A 79 21.41 -0.83 6.51
N SER A 80 22.27 -1.49 7.27
CA SER A 80 22.44 -2.95 7.19
C SER A 80 21.22 -3.72 7.69
N ALA A 81 20.60 -3.29 8.78
CA ALA A 81 19.38 -3.89 9.31
C ALA A 81 18.19 -3.68 8.36
N PHE A 82 18.09 -2.48 7.76
CA PHE A 82 17.09 -2.17 6.75
C PHE A 82 17.23 -3.08 5.52
N TYR A 83 18.44 -3.21 4.98
CA TYR A 83 18.68 -4.09 3.84
C TYR A 83 18.31 -5.55 4.17
N LYS A 84 18.75 -6.06 5.32
CA LYS A 84 18.47 -7.44 5.74
C LYS A 84 16.97 -7.69 5.86
N SER A 85 16.25 -6.85 6.61
CA SER A 85 14.80 -6.98 6.80
C SER A 85 14.01 -6.83 5.49
N TRP A 86 14.45 -5.97 4.57
CA TRP A 86 13.87 -5.84 3.23
C TRP A 86 14.01 -7.13 2.41
N VAL A 87 15.23 -7.69 2.35
CA VAL A 87 15.52 -8.93 1.60
C VAL A 87 14.75 -10.10 2.20
N ASP A 88 14.78 -10.25 3.53
CA ASP A 88 14.06 -11.30 4.24
C ASP A 88 12.56 -11.18 4.00
N GLY A 89 11.99 -9.98 4.08
CA GLY A 89 10.58 -9.71 3.81
C GLY A 89 10.17 -10.09 2.38
N LEU A 90 10.98 -9.73 1.39
CA LEU A 90 10.72 -10.10 -0.01
C LEU A 90 10.81 -11.61 -0.26
N ALA A 91 11.72 -12.31 0.42
CA ALA A 91 11.96 -13.73 0.23
C ALA A 91 10.95 -14.62 0.97
N SER A 92 10.44 -14.17 2.13
CA SER A 92 9.69 -15.03 3.05
C SER A 92 8.29 -14.53 3.43
N ASN A 93 7.91 -13.30 3.06
CA ASN A 93 6.62 -12.72 3.41
C ASN A 93 5.82 -12.35 2.14
N SER A 94 4.84 -13.19 1.80
CA SER A 94 3.96 -12.98 0.64
C SER A 94 3.13 -11.70 0.75
N GLU A 95 2.68 -11.34 1.96
CA GLU A 95 1.91 -10.12 2.18
C GLU A 95 2.77 -8.87 1.94
N PHE A 96 4.02 -8.88 2.42
CA PHE A 96 4.98 -7.82 2.14
C PHE A 96 5.28 -7.70 0.64
N ARG A 97 5.49 -8.83 -0.04
CA ARG A 97 5.71 -8.88 -1.49
C ARG A 97 4.55 -8.26 -2.26
N SER A 98 3.32 -8.67 -1.96
CA SER A 98 2.10 -8.12 -2.56
C SER A 98 1.94 -6.63 -2.27
N ALA A 99 2.21 -6.19 -1.04
CA ALA A 99 2.12 -4.79 -0.68
C ALA A 99 3.16 -3.92 -1.40
N LEU A 100 4.37 -4.45 -1.61
CA LEU A 100 5.43 -3.72 -2.30
C LEU A 100 5.12 -3.58 -3.80
N LEU A 101 4.59 -4.62 -4.43
CA LEU A 101 4.06 -4.57 -5.80
C LEU A 101 2.91 -3.56 -5.93
N ALA A 102 1.95 -3.61 -5.01
CA ALA A 102 0.82 -2.69 -4.95
C ALA A 102 1.23 -1.23 -4.73
N ALA A 103 2.28 -1.00 -3.94
CA ALA A 103 2.74 0.33 -3.59
C ALA A 103 3.36 1.09 -4.77
N GLY A 104 4.01 0.42 -5.73
CA GLY A 104 4.66 1.06 -6.87
C GLY A 104 3.79 2.08 -7.63
N PRO A 105 2.58 1.70 -8.10
CA PRO A 105 1.66 2.63 -8.78
C PRO A 105 0.89 3.59 -7.84
N ILE A 106 0.93 3.37 -6.53
CA ILE A 106 0.14 4.14 -5.53
C ILE A 106 0.98 5.21 -4.85
N ILE A 107 2.21 4.87 -4.45
CA ILE A 107 3.11 5.74 -3.70
C ILE A 107 4.13 6.31 -4.67
N PRO A 108 4.15 7.64 -4.89
CA PRO A 108 5.16 8.26 -5.72
C PRO A 108 6.57 7.91 -5.25
N THR A 109 7.44 7.47 -6.16
CA THR A 109 8.79 6.98 -5.84
C THR A 109 9.60 8.01 -5.04
N ASP A 110 9.50 9.29 -5.40
CA ASP A 110 10.18 10.39 -4.70
C ASP A 110 9.68 10.55 -3.26
N LYS A 111 8.37 10.39 -3.02
CA LYS A 111 7.78 10.40 -1.68
C LYS A 111 8.26 9.20 -0.87
N GLY A 112 8.28 8.00 -1.46
CA GLY A 112 8.78 6.78 -0.82
C GLY A 112 10.25 6.91 -0.40
N ILE A 113 11.12 7.32 -1.31
CA ILE A 113 12.56 7.52 -1.04
C ILE A 113 12.77 8.56 0.07
N ARG A 114 12.11 9.73 -0.01
CA ARG A 114 12.22 10.77 1.04
C ARG A 114 11.78 10.24 2.41
N SER A 115 10.70 9.47 2.46
CA SER A 115 10.21 8.88 3.70
C SER A 115 11.22 7.90 4.30
N LEU A 116 11.80 7.00 3.48
CA LEU A 116 12.82 6.05 3.91
C LEU A 116 14.10 6.75 4.39
N LYS A 117 14.59 7.76 3.67
CA LYS A 117 15.75 8.56 4.08
C LYS A 117 15.60 9.17 5.48
N ARG A 118 14.39 9.59 5.84
CA ARG A 118 14.08 10.16 7.15
C ARG A 118 13.98 9.10 8.25
N LEU A 119 13.58 7.88 7.92
CA LEU A 119 13.31 6.82 8.89
C LEU A 119 14.58 6.03 9.23
N ILE A 120 15.41 5.70 8.24
CA ILE A 120 16.60 4.86 8.43
C ILE A 120 17.69 5.67 9.12
N LYS A 121 18.18 5.19 10.25
CA LYS A 121 19.31 5.80 10.95
C LYS A 121 20.63 5.48 10.22
N GLY A 122 21.48 6.47 10.02
CA GLY A 122 22.80 6.30 9.38
C GLY A 122 23.26 7.56 8.68
N SER A 123 24.43 7.50 8.03
CA SER A 123 24.89 8.60 7.17
C SER A 123 24.01 8.71 5.92
N GLU A 124 23.81 9.92 5.40
CA GLU A 124 22.97 10.12 4.20
C GLU A 124 23.45 9.31 2.99
N ALA A 125 24.77 9.23 2.80
CA ALA A 125 25.38 8.48 1.72
C ALA A 125 25.07 6.98 1.80
N GLU A 126 25.22 6.38 2.99
CA GLU A 126 24.95 4.95 3.20
C GLU A 126 23.47 4.63 3.11
N VAL A 127 22.61 5.47 3.69
CA VAL A 127 21.15 5.32 3.61
C VAL A 127 20.68 5.37 2.16
N THR A 128 21.15 6.37 1.39
CA THR A 128 20.79 6.52 -0.02
C THR A 128 21.22 5.30 -0.84
N LYS A 129 22.48 4.87 -0.68
CA LYS A 129 23.00 3.65 -1.34
C LYS A 129 22.14 2.43 -1.03
N THR A 130 21.78 2.25 0.24
CA THR A 130 21.00 1.11 0.72
C THR A 130 19.59 1.10 0.13
N ILE A 131 18.92 2.26 0.08
CA ILE A 131 17.59 2.39 -0.54
C ILE A 131 17.65 1.96 -2.01
N TYR A 132 18.65 2.42 -2.77
CA TYR A 132 18.80 2.05 -4.17
C TYR A 132 19.10 0.57 -4.37
N MET A 133 19.93 -0.03 -3.49
CA MET A 133 20.14 -1.48 -3.48
C MET A 133 18.86 -2.26 -3.22
N CYS A 134 18.02 -1.81 -2.27
CA CYS A 134 16.74 -2.45 -1.95
C CYS A 134 15.75 -2.36 -3.11
N ILE A 135 15.64 -1.19 -3.75
CA ILE A 135 14.80 -0.99 -4.93
C ILE A 135 15.29 -1.87 -6.09
N GLY A 136 16.60 -1.87 -6.37
CA GLY A 136 17.18 -2.72 -7.41
C GLY A 136 16.97 -4.21 -7.14
N TYR A 137 17.16 -4.65 -5.90
CA TYR A 137 16.85 -6.02 -5.48
C TYR A 137 15.37 -6.36 -5.69
N ALA A 138 14.46 -5.46 -5.33
CA ALA A 138 13.04 -5.63 -5.55
C ALA A 138 12.71 -5.77 -7.04
N VAL A 139 13.27 -4.92 -7.91
CA VAL A 139 13.05 -5.02 -9.37
C VAL A 139 13.46 -6.39 -9.93
N VAL A 140 14.53 -6.99 -9.42
CA VAL A 140 15.01 -8.30 -9.89
C VAL A 140 14.15 -9.46 -9.34
N ASN A 141 13.64 -9.33 -8.12
CA ASN A 141 12.99 -10.42 -7.41
C ASN A 141 11.46 -10.33 -7.41
N LEU A 142 10.88 -9.20 -7.79
CA LEU A 142 9.45 -8.97 -8.00
C LEU A 142 9.08 -9.21 -9.47
N ASN A 143 9.21 -10.46 -9.91
CA ASN A 143 8.55 -10.96 -11.13
C ASN A 143 7.37 -11.86 -10.74
#